data_AF-A0A160FJW1-F1
#
_entry.id   AF-A0A160FJW1-F1
#
_cell.length_a   1.000
_cell.length_b   1.000
_cell.length_c   1.000
_cell.angle_alpha   90.00
_cell.angle_beta   90.00
_cell.angle_gamma   90.00
#
_symmetry.space_group_name_H-M   'P 1'
#
loop_
_entity.id
_entity.type
_entity.pdbx_description
1 polymer ?
#
loop_
_entity_poly.entity_id
_entity_poly.type
_entity_poly.pdbx_seq_one_letter_code
_entity_poly.pdbx_strand_id
1 'polypeptide(L)' 'MVPVKGTGLVVELGAGTGAVIQALLDHGIQADRLLIIERSAALVTHLRSRFPRLRIIQGDAGTLGDFFAGRHAD' A
#
# COMPACT_ATOMS: atom_id res chain seq x y z
N MET A 1 1.29 -12.27 11.66
CA MET A 1 0.06 -11.46 11.41
C MET A 1 0.42 -9.99 11.59
N VAL A 2 -0.12 -9.10 10.76
CA VAL A 2 0.22 -7.65 10.81
C VAL A 2 -0.36 -7.03 12.10
N PRO A 3 0.42 -6.26 12.89
CA PRO A 3 -0.09 -5.63 14.10
C PRO A 3 -1.19 -4.59 13.81
N VAL A 4 -2.38 -4.83 14.37
CA VAL A 4 -3.51 -3.89 14.28
C VAL A 4 -3.21 -2.58 15.02
N LYS A 5 -2.55 -2.66 16.18
CA LYS A 5 -2.14 -1.48 16.97
C LYS A 5 -0.78 -0.95 16.52
N GLY A 6 -0.59 0.36 16.66
CA GLY A 6 0.65 1.06 16.35
C GLY A 6 0.51 2.07 15.20
N THR A 7 1.56 2.85 14.99
CA THR A 7 1.63 3.92 13.97
C THR A 7 2.50 3.54 12.76
N GLY A 8 3.07 2.34 12.76
CA GLY A 8 3.94 1.86 11.69
C GLY A 8 3.19 1.76 10.36
N LEU A 9 3.89 2.15 9.29
CA LEU A 9 3.44 2.00 7.91
C LEU A 9 3.42 0.52 7.53
N VAL A 10 2.34 0.09 6.88
CA VAL A 10 2.17 -1.23 6.28
C VAL A 10 2.24 -1.07 4.77
N VAL A 11 3.23 -1.71 4.15
CA VAL A 11 3.46 -1.61 2.71
C VAL A 11 3.06 -2.92 2.04
N GLU A 12 2.14 -2.86 1.08
CA GLU A 12 1.80 -4.00 0.24
C GLU A 12 2.52 -3.86 -1.12
N LEU A 13 3.34 -4.86 -1.45
CA LEU A 13 4.12 -4.91 -2.69
C LEU A 13 3.45 -5.85 -3.68
N GLY A 14 3.13 -5.36 -4.88
CA GLY A 14 2.48 -6.15 -5.91
C GLY A 14 1.04 -6.54 -5.55
N ALA A 15 0.22 -5.54 -5.21
CA ALA A 15 -1.13 -5.75 -4.68
C ALA A 15 -2.12 -6.46 -5.63
N GLY A 16 -1.80 -6.54 -6.93
CA GLY A 16 -2.65 -7.25 -7.88
C GLY A 16 -4.03 -6.60 -7.98
N THR A 17 -5.08 -7.37 -7.68
CA THR A 17 -6.49 -6.90 -7.65
C THR A 17 -6.94 -6.43 -6.25
N GLY A 18 -6.07 -6.49 -5.24
CA GLY A 18 -6.32 -5.97 -3.90
C GLY A 18 -7.05 -6.91 -2.94
N ALA A 19 -6.89 -8.23 -3.12
CA ALA A 19 -7.43 -9.21 -2.17
C ALA A 19 -6.79 -9.06 -0.77
N VAL A 20 -5.46 -8.85 -0.71
CA VAL A 20 -4.74 -8.67 0.55
C VAL A 20 -5.05 -7.30 1.16
N ILE A 21 -5.14 -6.23 0.36
CA ILE A 21 -5.64 -4.92 0.80
C ILE A 21 -6.96 -5.05 1.56
N GLN A 22 -7.95 -5.75 0.97
CA GLN A 22 -9.25 -5.96 1.59
C GLN A 22 -9.12 -6.71 2.92
N ALA A 23 -8.34 -7.79 2.95
CA ALA A 23 -8.11 -8.55 4.17
C ALA A 23 -7.43 -7.72 5.28
N LEU A 24 -6.51 -6.82 4.93
CA LEU A 24 -5.87 -5.92 5.88
C LEU A 24 -6.85 -4.88 6.45
N LEU A 25 -7.72 -4.32 5.60
CA LEU A 25 -8.79 -3.42 6.04
C LEU A 25 -9.78 -4.15 6.96
N ASP A 26 -10.21 -5.35 6.59
CA ASP A 26 -11.10 -6.20 7.39
C ASP A 26 -10.46 -6.61 8.73
N HIS A 27 -9.13 -6.77 8.75
CA HIS A 27 -8.35 -7.02 9.95
C HIS A 27 -8.24 -5.78 10.87
N GLY A 28 -8.70 -4.61 10.43
CA GLY A 28 -8.70 -3.37 11.21
C GLY A 28 -7.47 -2.49 11.02
N ILE A 29 -6.63 -2.76 10.00
CA ILE A 29 -5.55 -1.85 9.62
C ILE A 29 -6.15 -0.57 9.05
N GLN A 30 -5.74 0.57 9.61
CA GLN A 30 -6.23 1.87 9.17
C GLN A 30 -5.70 2.20 7.77
N ALA A 31 -6.58 2.77 6.94
CA ALA A 31 -6.28 3.11 5.55
C ALA A 31 -5.09 4.06 5.37
N ASP A 32 -4.88 4.96 6.33
CA ASP A 32 -3.76 5.92 6.36
C ASP A 32 -2.40 5.26 6.62
N ARG A 33 -2.40 4.08 7.25
CA ARG A 33 -1.22 3.24 7.46
C ARG A 33 -0.90 2.34 6.28
N LEU A 34 -1.77 2.25 5.26
CA LEU A 34 -1.53 1.42 4.09
C LEU A 34 -0.86 2.25 2.97
N LEU A 35 0.25 1.74 2.45
CA LEU A 35 0.85 2.19 1.21
C LEU A 35 0.93 1.01 0.23
N ILE A 36 0.35 1.20 -0.95
CA ILE A 36 0.26 0.16 -1.97
C ILE A 36 1.25 0.47 -3.09
N ILE A 37 2.09 -0.49 -3.44
CA ILE A 37 2.98 -0.44 -4.60
C ILE A 37 2.49 -1.46 -5.63
N GLU A 38 2.14 -0.99 -6.82
CA GLU A 38 1.74 -1.87 -7.93
C GLU A 38 2.36 -1.37 -9.24
N ARG A 39 2.90 -2.27 -10.06
CA ARG A 39 3.62 -1.91 -11.28
C ARG A 39 2.67 -1.71 -12.47
N SER A 40 1.61 -2.52 -12.56
CA SER A 40 0.67 -2.49 -13.69
C SER A 40 -0.24 -1.27 -13.63
N ALA A 41 -0.18 -0.40 -14.64
CA ALA A 41 -1.05 0.78 -14.75
C ALA A 41 -2.55 0.43 -14.73
N ALA A 42 -2.93 -0.70 -15.35
CA ALA A 42 -4.30 -1.18 -15.36
C ALA A 42 -4.77 -1.57 -13.96
N LEU A 43 -3.91 -2.26 -13.20
CA LEU A 43 -4.22 -2.65 -11.82
C LEU A 43 -4.21 -1.44 -10.89
N VAL A 44 -3.30 -0.48 -11.06
CA VAL A 44 -3.33 0.78 -10.30
C VAL A 44 -4.65 1.53 -10.52
N THR A 45 -5.14 1.59 -11.77
CA THR A 45 -6.43 2.21 -12.08
C THR A 45 -7.58 1.48 -11.40
N HIS A 46 -7.57 0.14 -11.46
CA HIS A 46 -8.54 -0.69 -10.76
C HIS A 46 -8.52 -0.46 -9.24
N LEU A 47 -7.32 -0.46 -8.63
CA LEU A 47 -7.13 -0.27 -7.20
C LEU A 47 -7.55 1.12 -6.74
N ARG A 48 -7.28 2.18 -7.51
CA ARG A 48 -7.72 3.55 -7.20
C ARG A 48 -9.24 3.70 -7.24
N SER A 49 -9.90 3.01 -8.17
CA SER A 49 -11.36 2.96 -8.23
C SER A 49 -11.96 2.21 -7.04
N ARG A 50 -11.40 1.02 -6.73
CA ARG A 50 -11.88 0.16 -5.64
C ARG A 50 -11.61 0.73 -4.24
N PHE A 51 -10.47 1.40 -4.07
CA PHE A 51 -10.00 1.91 -2.77
C PHE A 51 -9.60 3.39 -2.86
N PRO A 52 -10.56 4.32 -3.07
CA PRO A 52 -10.27 5.72 -3.39
C PRO A 52 -9.56 6.50 -2.26
N ARG A 53 -9.53 5.96 -1.04
CA ARG A 53 -8.86 6.57 0.12
C ARG A 53 -7.44 6.07 0.36
N LEU A 54 -6.98 5.06 -0.38
CA LEU A 54 -5.65 4.47 -0.17
C LEU A 54 -4.57 5.20 -0.96
N ARG A 55 -3.39 5.27 -0.37
CA ARG A 55 -2.18 5.73 -1.04
C ARG A 55 -1.67 4.62 -1.95
N ILE A 56 -1.80 4.81 -3.26
CA ILE A 56 -1.38 3.84 -4.29
C ILE A 56 -0.33 4.48 -5.20
N ILE A 57 0.88 3.92 -5.17
CA ILE A 57 2.00 4.28 -6.02
C ILE A 57 2.05 3.27 -7.18
N GLN A 58 2.06 3.80 -8.41
CA GLN A 58 2.44 3.01 -9.56
C GLN A 58 3.97 2.94 -9.63
N GLY A 59 4.56 1.77 -9.45
CA GLY A 59 6.02 1.65 -9.38
C GLY A 59 6.52 0.22 -9.29
N ASP A 60 7.83 0.06 -9.51
CA ASP A 60 8.50 -1.21 -9.30
C ASP A 60 8.89 -1.37 -7.83
N ALA A 61 8.47 -2.46 -7.21
CA ALA A 61 8.89 -2.79 -5.85
C ALA A 61 10.40 -3.08 -5.75
N GLY A 62 11.07 -3.40 -6.86
CA GLY A 62 12.54 -3.54 -6.91
C GLY A 62 13.29 -2.22 -6.65
N THR A 63 12.63 -1.08 -6.84
CA THR A 63 13.16 0.26 -6.57
C THR A 63 12.51 0.89 -5.33
N LEU A 64 12.09 0.07 -4.36
CA LEU A 64 11.31 0.53 -3.19
C LEU A 64 11.97 1.69 -2.43
N GLY A 65 13.30 1.67 -2.31
CA GLY A 65 14.08 2.71 -1.63
C GLY A 65 13.85 4.11 -2.20
N ASP A 66 13.63 4.21 -3.51
CA ASP A 66 13.43 5.50 -4.20
C ASP A 66 12.13 6.18 -3.76
N PHE A 67 11.13 5.42 -3.30
CA PHE A 67 9.87 5.97 -2.77
C PHE A 67 10.01 6.55 -1.35
N PHE A 68 11.11 6.24 -0.65
CA PHE A 68 11.33 6.65 0.74
C PHE A 68 12.59 7.50 0.95
N ALA A 69 13.42 7.69 -0.08
CA ALA A 69 14.70 8.40 -0.01
C ALA A 69 14.65 9.87 0.47
N GLY A 70 13.44 10.45 0.62
CA GLY A 70 13.22 11.77 1.22
C GLY A 70 12.63 11.76 2.64
N ARG A 71 12.43 10.59 3.25
CA ARG A 71 11.88 10.41 4.60
C ARG A 71 12.89 9.70 5.49
N HIS A 72 13.98 10.39 5.82
CA HIS A 72 14.70 10.04 7.04
C HIS A 72 13.79 10.34 8.23
N ALA A 73 13.50 9.32 9.03
CA ALA A 73 12.89 9.51 10.33
C ALA A 73 13.92 10.21 11.23
N ASP A 74 13.54 11.37 11.77
CA ASP A 74 14.13 11.88 13.00
C ASP A 74 13.90 10.89 14.16
#